data_AF-A0A830DJR5-F1
#
_entry.id   AF-A0A830DJR5-F1
#
_cell.length_a   1.000
_cell.length_b   1.000
_cell.length_c   1.000
_cell.angle_alpha   90.00
_cell.angle_beta   90.00
_cell.angle_gamma   90.00
#
_symmetry.space_group_name_H-M   'P 1'
#
loop_
_entity.id
_entity.type
_entity.pdbx_description
1 polymer ?
#
loop_
_entity_poly.entity_id
_entity_poly.type
_entity_poly.pdbx_seq_one_letter_code
_entity_poly.pdbx_strand_id
1 'polypeptide(L)'
;MALGGWEDELAYCDELLEDDIFNNSAWNQRYFVVTRSPLLGGLEVVRDSEVAYAIKAILTKPENESPWRYLRGLYKNDAKSLADDPRVESVCLDVLMGKRDYVHALNMVLDLLCCHHYVPSNELKNAVDDVSSGLNPSPSDSELSERVCSILKLVDPMRANYWEWRKTTIPDQH
;
A
#
# COMPACT_ATOMS: atom_id res chain seq x y z
N MET A 1 17.03 31.73 19.29
CA MET A 1 17.12 31.51 17.84
C MET A 1 16.56 30.13 17.57
N ALA A 2 15.31 30.04 17.12
CA ALA A 2 14.70 28.78 16.73
C ALA A 2 15.18 28.46 15.31
N LEU A 3 15.87 27.33 15.14
CA LEU A 3 16.27 26.83 13.83
C LEU A 3 15.00 26.62 12.99
N GLY A 4 14.92 27.22 11.81
CA GLY A 4 13.83 27.04 10.84
C GLY A 4 13.84 25.66 10.17
N GLY A 5 14.05 24.57 10.93
CA GLY A 5 14.51 23.31 10.35
C GLY A 5 13.45 22.40 9.72
N TRP A 6 12.18 22.42 10.18
CA TRP A 6 11.26 21.32 9.84
C TRP A 6 10.46 21.51 8.55
N GLU A 7 10.05 22.73 8.21
CA GLU A 7 9.37 23.02 6.93
C GLU A 7 10.38 22.91 5.77
N ASP A 8 11.60 23.42 5.98
CA ASP A 8 12.73 23.27 5.07
C ASP A 8 13.10 21.79 4.87
N GLU A 9 13.02 20.95 5.91
CA GLU A 9 13.26 19.51 5.81
C GLU A 9 12.21 18.77 4.98
N LEU A 10 10.93 19.14 5.08
CA LEU A 10 9.88 18.50 4.27
C LEU A 10 10.01 18.90 2.80
N ALA A 11 10.28 20.19 2.54
CA ALA A 11 10.56 20.69 1.19
C ALA A 11 11.80 20.01 0.59
N TYR A 12 12.86 19.81 1.37
CA TYR A 12 14.04 19.09 0.92
C TYR A 12 13.76 17.60 0.63
N CYS A 13 12.90 16.94 1.42
CA CYS A 13 12.43 15.60 1.08
C CYS A 13 11.67 15.58 -0.24
N ASP A 14 10.85 16.60 -0.52
CA ASP A 14 10.14 16.74 -1.79
C ASP A 14 11.12 16.89 -2.96
N GLU A 15 12.13 17.75 -2.86
CA GLU A 15 13.17 17.89 -3.91
C GLU A 15 13.87 16.56 -4.20
N LEU A 16 14.23 15.80 -3.16
CA LEU A 16 14.87 14.49 -3.32
C LEU A 16 13.95 13.45 -3.98
N LEU A 17 12.64 13.50 -3.69
CA LEU A 17 11.66 12.58 -4.26
C LEU A 17 11.21 12.98 -5.68
N GLU A 18 11.31 14.26 -6.01
CA GLU A 18 11.15 14.76 -7.38
C GLU A 18 12.32 14.33 -8.26
N ASP A 19 13.55 14.32 -7.74
CA ASP A 19 14.74 13.83 -8.45
C ASP A 19 14.76 12.29 -8.56
N ASP A 20 14.52 11.59 -7.44
CA ASP A 20 14.43 10.13 -7.41
C ASP A 20 13.32 9.64 -6.46
N ILE A 21 12.18 9.30 -7.05
CA ILE A 21 11.04 8.76 -6.32
C ILE A 21 11.34 7.40 -5.65
N PHE A 22 12.36 6.66 -6.10
CA PHE A 22 12.80 5.40 -5.50
C PHE A 22 13.76 5.60 -4.32
N ASN A 23 14.06 6.85 -3.95
CA ASN A 23 14.91 7.15 -2.82
C ASN A 23 14.23 6.81 -1.48
N ASN A 24 14.42 5.56 -1.04
CA ASN A 24 13.86 5.05 0.21
C ASN A 24 14.32 5.86 1.44
N SER A 25 15.52 6.45 1.41
CA SER A 25 15.99 7.31 2.50
C SER A 25 15.18 8.60 2.58
N ALA A 26 14.82 9.22 1.45
CA ALA A 26 13.96 10.39 1.41
C ALA A 26 12.55 10.07 1.93
N TRP A 27 11.96 8.93 1.53
CA TRP A 27 10.67 8.47 2.09
C TRP A 27 10.72 8.25 3.61
N ASN A 28 11.80 7.61 4.11
CA ASN A 28 11.97 7.41 5.55
C ASN A 28 12.17 8.72 6.31
N GLN A 29 12.94 9.65 5.74
CA GLN A 29 13.14 10.98 6.33
C GLN A 29 11.82 11.76 6.34
N ARG A 30 11.06 11.74 5.25
CA ARG A 30 9.71 12.33 5.18
C ARG A 30 8.82 11.79 6.29
N TYR A 31 8.84 10.47 6.53
CA TYR A 31 8.07 9.84 7.60
C TYR A 31 8.52 10.31 8.99
N PHE A 32 9.83 10.42 9.19
CA PHE A 32 10.40 10.94 10.43
C PHE A 32 9.94 12.39 10.68
N VAL A 33 10.05 13.27 9.68
CA VAL A 33 9.61 14.67 9.78
C VAL A 33 8.12 14.75 10.09
N VAL A 34 7.27 14.03 9.34
CA VAL A 34 5.81 14.01 9.53
C VAL A 34 5.39 13.50 10.91
N THR A 35 6.10 12.53 11.47
CA THR A 35 5.73 11.91 12.76
C THR A 35 6.37 12.56 13.98
N ARG A 36 7.50 13.26 13.81
CA ARG A 36 8.30 13.82 14.92
C ARG A 36 8.33 15.33 14.95
N SER A 37 7.98 16.01 13.85
CA SER A 37 7.96 17.46 13.82
C SER A 37 6.89 18.01 14.79
N PRO A 38 7.28 18.83 15.77
CA PRO A 38 6.32 19.48 16.67
C PRO A 38 5.53 20.59 15.95
N LEU A 39 5.97 21.04 14.76
CA LEU A 39 5.37 22.12 14.01
C LEU A 39 4.17 21.66 13.15
N LEU A 40 4.15 20.39 12.74
CA LEU A 40 3.13 19.85 11.85
C LEU A 40 1.82 19.47 12.58
N GLY A 41 1.72 19.68 13.89
CA GLY A 41 0.55 19.30 14.68
C GLY A 41 0.35 17.80 14.85
N GLY A 42 1.32 16.99 14.38
CA GLY A 42 1.30 15.54 14.44
C GLY A 42 0.54 14.88 13.29
N LEU A 43 0.64 13.54 13.25
CA LEU A 43 0.17 12.72 12.13
C LEU A 43 -1.31 12.91 11.81
N GLU A 44 -2.17 13.18 12.81
CA GLU A 44 -3.61 13.34 12.60
C GLU A 44 -3.95 14.57 11.75
N VAL A 45 -3.14 15.63 11.83
CA VAL A 45 -3.36 16.88 11.09
C VAL A 45 -2.91 16.75 9.64
N VAL A 46 -1.76 16.10 9.41
CA VAL A 46 -1.13 15.98 8.09
C VAL A 46 -1.48 14.68 7.36
N ARG A 47 -2.21 13.75 7.99
CA ARG A 47 -2.54 12.44 7.40
C ARG A 47 -3.18 12.61 6.03
N ASP A 48 -4.16 13.48 5.89
CA ASP A 48 -4.89 13.60 4.63
C ASP A 48 -4.01 14.09 3.47
N SER A 49 -3.15 15.08 3.71
CA SER A 49 -2.21 15.56 2.69
C SER A 49 -1.15 14.52 2.36
N GLU A 50 -0.62 13.81 3.37
CA GLU A 50 0.42 12.79 3.17
C GLU A 50 -0.13 11.51 2.52
N VAL A 51 -1.39 11.14 2.80
CA VAL A 51 -2.09 10.05 2.10
C VAL A 51 -2.26 10.41 0.62
N ALA A 52 -2.70 11.63 0.31
CA ALA A 52 -2.83 12.09 -1.07
C ALA A 52 -1.48 12.10 -1.80
N TYR A 53 -0.41 12.54 -1.11
CA TYR A 53 0.94 12.53 -1.64
C TYR A 53 1.43 11.10 -1.95
N ALA A 54 1.26 10.17 -1.01
CA ALA A 54 1.63 8.78 -1.18
C ALA A 54 0.86 8.12 -2.34
N ILE A 55 -0.45 8.36 -2.44
CA ILE A 55 -1.29 7.84 -3.53
C ILE A 55 -0.81 8.38 -4.88
N LYS A 56 -0.51 9.68 -4.99
CA LYS A 56 0.03 10.26 -6.22
C LYS A 56 1.35 9.58 -6.64
N ALA A 57 2.24 9.32 -5.68
CA ALA A 57 3.50 8.63 -5.94
C ALA A 57 3.26 7.17 -6.38
N ILE A 58 2.35 6.45 -5.73
CA ILE A 58 1.95 5.08 -6.09
C ILE A 58 1.41 5.02 -7.53
N LEU A 59 0.49 5.93 -7.89
CA LEU A 59 -0.09 5.94 -9.24
C LEU A 59 0.95 6.29 -10.32
N THR A 60 2.01 7.03 -9.96
CA THR A 60 3.09 7.39 -10.89
C THR A 60 4.08 6.23 -11.07
N LYS A 61 4.41 5.52 -9.99
CA LYS A 61 5.39 4.41 -9.94
C LYS A 61 4.88 3.28 -9.03
N PRO A 62 3.90 2.47 -9.50
CA PRO A 62 3.32 1.41 -8.69
C PRO A 62 4.31 0.32 -8.28
N GLU A 63 5.39 0.13 -9.07
CA GLU A 63 6.49 -0.79 -8.80
C GLU A 63 7.37 -0.40 -7.60
N ASN A 64 7.25 0.85 -7.14
CA ASN A 64 8.05 1.36 -6.03
C ASN A 64 7.42 0.99 -4.68
N GLU A 65 8.09 0.14 -3.90
CA GLU A 65 7.61 -0.28 -2.58
C GLU A 65 7.55 0.86 -1.54
N SER A 66 8.40 1.88 -1.65
CA SER A 66 8.55 2.91 -0.62
C SER A 66 7.26 3.72 -0.36
N PRO A 67 6.56 4.26 -1.38
CA PRO A 67 5.25 4.88 -1.20
C PRO A 67 4.20 3.99 -0.53
N TRP A 68 4.15 2.69 -0.87
CA TRP A 68 3.21 1.74 -0.24
C TRP A 68 3.52 1.50 1.24
N ARG A 69 4.82 1.40 1.58
CA ARG A 69 5.27 1.30 2.99
C ARG A 69 4.97 2.58 3.76
N TYR A 70 5.21 3.73 3.13
CA TYR A 70 4.92 5.03 3.70
C TYR A 70 3.43 5.17 4.02
N LEU A 71 2.55 4.84 3.07
CA LEU A 71 1.09 4.86 3.24
C LEU A 71 0.66 4.03 4.45
N ARG A 72 1.15 2.79 4.61
CA ARG A 72 0.86 1.96 5.80
C ARG A 72 1.34 2.59 7.10
N GLY A 73 2.51 3.23 7.06
CA GLY A 73 3.07 3.97 8.20
C GLY A 73 2.18 5.12 8.67
N LEU A 74 1.48 5.82 7.76
CA LEU A 74 0.58 6.94 8.11
C LEU A 74 -0.62 6.51 8.97
N TYR A 75 -0.98 5.23 8.94
CA TYR A 75 -1.99 4.62 9.81
C TYR A 75 -1.35 3.93 11.02
N LYS A 76 -0.07 4.17 11.30
CA LYS A 76 0.69 3.53 12.39
C LYS A 76 0.66 2.00 12.33
N ASN A 77 0.54 1.43 11.13
CA ASN A 77 0.30 0.01 10.90
C ASN A 77 -0.99 -0.53 11.56
N ASP A 78 -1.96 0.32 11.86
CA ASP A 78 -3.30 -0.09 12.25
C ASP A 78 -4.08 -0.48 11.00
N ALA A 79 -4.20 -1.80 10.77
CA ALA A 79 -4.88 -2.34 9.61
C ALA A 79 -6.36 -1.94 9.55
N LYS A 80 -7.00 -1.72 10.71
CA LYS A 80 -8.39 -1.27 10.77
C LYS A 80 -8.55 0.15 10.20
N SER A 81 -7.79 1.12 10.71
CA SER A 81 -7.84 2.50 10.19
C SER A 81 -7.45 2.59 8.72
N LEU A 82 -6.53 1.73 8.27
CA LEU A 82 -6.15 1.62 6.86
C LEU A 82 -7.30 1.10 5.99
N ALA A 83 -8.03 0.08 6.45
CA ALA A 83 -9.17 -0.50 5.74
C ALA A 83 -10.42 0.37 5.77
N ASP A 84 -10.58 1.22 6.79
CA ASP A 84 -11.67 2.18 6.89
C ASP A 84 -11.49 3.38 5.93
N ASP A 85 -10.30 3.58 5.35
CA ASP A 85 -10.05 4.66 4.38
C ASP A 85 -10.31 4.20 2.93
N PRO A 86 -11.37 4.69 2.26
CA PRO A 86 -11.74 4.24 0.92
C PRO A 86 -10.70 4.59 -0.14
N ARG A 87 -9.81 5.56 0.11
CA ARG A 87 -8.74 5.94 -0.82
C ARG A 87 -7.72 4.80 -0.99
N VAL A 88 -7.53 3.98 0.04
CA VAL A 88 -6.59 2.85 0.01
C VAL A 88 -7.09 1.75 -0.93
N GLU A 89 -8.39 1.44 -0.88
CA GLU A 89 -8.99 0.51 -1.83
C GLU A 89 -8.95 1.08 -3.26
N SER A 90 -9.31 2.36 -3.43
CA SER A 90 -9.31 3.02 -4.74
C SER A 90 -7.93 2.96 -5.42
N VAL A 91 -6.84 3.22 -4.69
CA VAL A 91 -5.49 3.16 -5.29
C VAL A 91 -5.09 1.71 -5.62
N CYS A 92 -5.53 0.72 -4.84
CA CYS A 92 -5.30 -0.68 -5.19
C CYS A 92 -6.03 -1.06 -6.47
N LEU A 93 -7.30 -0.63 -6.60
CA LEU A 93 -8.11 -0.85 -7.79
C LEU A 93 -7.47 -0.21 -9.03
N ASP A 94 -7.08 1.06 -8.95
CA ASP A 94 -6.46 1.79 -10.08
C ASP A 94 -5.19 1.10 -10.59
N VAL A 95 -4.33 0.64 -9.66
CA VAL A 95 -3.10 -0.08 -10.00
C VAL A 95 -3.41 -1.46 -10.62
N LEU A 96 -4.37 -2.19 -10.06
CA LEU A 96 -4.78 -3.50 -10.60
C LEU A 96 -5.39 -3.38 -12.00
N MET A 97 -6.19 -2.34 -12.25
CA MET A 97 -6.74 -2.04 -13.57
C MET A 97 -5.65 -1.73 -14.61
N GLY A 98 -4.49 -1.21 -14.17
CA GLY A 98 -3.31 -1.03 -15.01
C GLY A 98 -2.66 -2.34 -15.48
N LYS A 99 -2.98 -3.48 -14.84
CA LYS A 99 -2.48 -4.84 -15.16
C LYS A 99 -0.96 -4.95 -15.25
N ARG A 100 -0.23 -4.05 -14.60
CA ARG A 100 1.24 -4.03 -14.48
C ARG A 100 1.63 -3.65 -13.06
N ASP A 101 2.79 -4.14 -12.61
CA ASP A 101 3.44 -3.72 -11.36
C ASP A 101 2.54 -3.77 -10.10
N TYR A 102 1.58 -4.70 -10.11
CA TYR A 102 0.51 -4.79 -9.11
C TYR A 102 0.89 -5.62 -7.87
N VAL A 103 2.15 -6.06 -7.73
CA VAL A 103 2.61 -6.89 -6.60
C VAL A 103 2.33 -6.20 -5.26
N HIS A 104 2.66 -4.91 -5.18
CA HIS A 104 2.46 -4.14 -3.95
C HIS A 104 0.98 -3.81 -3.69
N ALA A 105 0.19 -3.60 -4.75
CA ALA A 105 -1.26 -3.43 -4.64
C ALA A 105 -1.92 -4.72 -4.12
N LEU A 106 -1.59 -5.88 -4.67
CA LEU A 106 -2.08 -7.18 -4.20
C LEU A 106 -1.69 -7.45 -2.74
N ASN A 107 -0.45 -7.13 -2.36
CA ASN A 107 -0.04 -7.25 -0.97
C ASN A 107 -0.82 -6.30 -0.03
N MET A 108 -1.13 -5.08 -0.49
CA MET A 108 -2.01 -4.17 0.26
C MET A 108 -3.42 -4.74 0.38
N VAL A 109 -3.98 -5.31 -0.69
CA VAL A 109 -5.30 -5.98 -0.65
C VAL A 109 -5.30 -7.12 0.37
N LEU A 110 -4.23 -7.91 0.48
CA LEU A 110 -4.12 -8.90 1.56
C LEU A 110 -4.11 -8.26 2.94
N ASP A 111 -3.38 -7.15 3.13
CA ASP A 111 -3.38 -6.40 4.39
C ASP A 111 -4.82 -5.95 4.76
N LEU A 112 -5.63 -5.53 3.78
CA LEU A 112 -7.03 -5.16 3.98
C LEU A 112 -7.91 -6.38 4.32
N LEU A 113 -7.77 -7.49 3.58
CA LEU A 113 -8.56 -8.72 3.78
C LEU A 113 -8.31 -9.40 5.12
N CYS A 114 -7.15 -9.19 5.74
CA CYS A 114 -6.89 -9.63 7.11
C CYS A 114 -7.80 -8.94 8.16
N CYS A 115 -8.47 -7.84 7.80
CA CYS A 115 -9.37 -7.13 8.71
C CYS A 115 -10.77 -7.76 8.67
N HIS A 116 -11.23 -8.32 9.78
CA HIS A 116 -12.53 -9.01 9.90
C HIS A 116 -13.77 -8.21 9.43
N HIS A 117 -13.72 -6.89 9.45
CA HIS A 117 -14.85 -6.03 9.07
C HIS A 117 -14.72 -5.44 7.66
N TYR A 118 -13.58 -5.65 7.00
CA TYR A 118 -13.37 -5.13 5.66
C TYR A 118 -14.12 -5.99 4.65
N VAL A 119 -14.97 -5.34 3.86
CA VAL A 119 -15.72 -5.98 2.77
C VAL A 119 -15.21 -5.40 1.46
N PRO A 120 -14.49 -6.18 0.65
CA PRO A 120 -13.97 -5.70 -0.63
C PRO A 120 -15.12 -5.41 -1.61
N SER A 121 -15.00 -4.29 -2.35
CA SER A 121 -15.95 -3.95 -3.42
C SER A 121 -15.97 -4.99 -4.54
N ASN A 122 -17.04 -4.97 -5.33
CA ASN A 122 -17.16 -5.86 -6.49
C ASN A 122 -16.15 -5.47 -7.58
N GLU A 123 -15.85 -4.18 -7.70
CA GLU A 123 -14.85 -3.63 -8.61
C GLU A 123 -13.46 -4.19 -8.28
N LEU A 124 -13.08 -4.20 -7.00
CA LEU A 124 -11.81 -4.79 -6.57
C LEU A 124 -11.75 -6.30 -6.85
N LYS A 125 -12.82 -7.04 -6.53
CA LYS A 125 -12.91 -8.48 -6.84
C LYS A 125 -12.73 -8.75 -8.33
N ASN A 126 -13.46 -8.01 -9.16
CA ASN A 126 -13.38 -8.13 -10.62
C ASN A 126 -11.97 -7.80 -11.13
N ALA A 127 -11.31 -6.77 -10.58
CA ALA A 127 -9.94 -6.41 -10.97
C ALA A 127 -8.93 -7.52 -10.63
N VAL A 128 -9.07 -8.17 -9.47
CA VAL A 128 -8.25 -9.34 -9.10
C VAL A 128 -8.53 -10.52 -10.02
N ASP A 129 -9.80 -10.81 -10.32
CA ASP A 129 -10.19 -11.89 -11.23
C ASP A 129 -9.68 -11.66 -12.66
N ASP A 130 -9.64 -10.41 -13.12
CA ASP A 130 -9.06 -9.99 -14.39
C ASP A 130 -7.55 -10.26 -14.47
N VAL A 131 -6.82 -9.96 -13.39
CA VAL A 131 -5.39 -10.26 -13.27
C VAL A 131 -5.17 -11.78 -13.23
N SER A 132 -5.99 -12.49 -12.46
CA SER A 132 -5.94 -13.95 -12.34
C SER A 132 -6.16 -14.65 -13.67
N SER A 133 -7.17 -14.22 -14.44
CA SER A 133 -7.52 -14.81 -15.74
C SER A 133 -6.38 -14.72 -16.76
N GLY A 134 -5.53 -13.69 -16.68
CA GLY A 134 -4.34 -13.56 -17.51
C GLY A 134 -3.23 -14.58 -17.18
N LEU A 135 -3.30 -15.25 -16.03
CA LEU A 135 -2.23 -16.09 -15.48
C LEU A 135 -2.56 -17.61 -15.49
N ASN A 136 -3.72 -18.01 -16.04
CA ASN A 136 -4.25 -19.39 -16.03
C ASN A 136 -4.34 -19.99 -14.61
N PRO A 137 -5.34 -19.58 -13.81
CA PRO A 137 -5.40 -19.92 -12.39
C PRO A 137 -5.81 -21.37 -12.13
N SER A 138 -5.44 -21.85 -10.95
CA SER A 138 -5.96 -23.08 -10.35
C SER A 138 -7.47 -22.94 -10.10
N PRO A 139 -8.31 -23.93 -10.47
CA PRO A 139 -9.76 -23.87 -10.29
C PRO A 139 -10.25 -24.01 -8.83
N SER A 140 -9.35 -24.04 -7.83
CA SER A 140 -9.71 -24.32 -6.42
C SER A 140 -9.84 -23.11 -5.50
N ASP A 141 -9.54 -21.90 -5.96
CA ASP A 141 -9.43 -20.74 -5.05
C ASP A 141 -10.79 -20.08 -4.84
N SER A 142 -11.54 -20.54 -3.83
CA SER A 142 -12.91 -20.10 -3.57
C SER A 142 -12.92 -18.67 -3.01
N GLU A 143 -11.96 -18.32 -2.15
CA GLU A 143 -11.90 -17.01 -1.51
C GLU A 143 -10.97 -16.03 -2.23
N LEU A 144 -11.23 -14.73 -2.07
CA LEU A 144 -10.44 -13.67 -2.70
C LEU A 144 -8.99 -13.66 -2.18
N SER A 145 -8.81 -13.90 -0.88
CA SER A 145 -7.51 -14.04 -0.21
C SER A 145 -6.63 -15.10 -0.86
N GLU A 146 -7.20 -16.29 -1.12
CA GLU A 146 -6.51 -17.40 -1.75
C GLU A 146 -6.08 -17.05 -3.17
N ARG A 147 -6.98 -16.44 -3.96
CA ARG A 147 -6.68 -15.99 -5.33
C ARG A 147 -5.53 -15.00 -5.35
N VAL A 148 -5.56 -14.00 -4.47
CA VAL A 148 -4.49 -13.00 -4.38
C VAL A 148 -3.15 -13.66 -4.03
N CYS A 149 -3.12 -14.57 -3.05
CA CYS A 149 -1.92 -15.33 -2.69
C CYS A 149 -1.40 -16.17 -3.86
N SER A 150 -2.28 -16.85 -4.61
CA SER A 150 -1.91 -17.62 -5.80
C SER A 150 -1.29 -16.75 -6.90
N ILE A 151 -1.87 -15.58 -7.18
CA ILE A 151 -1.30 -14.61 -8.11
C ILE A 151 0.09 -14.18 -7.64
N LEU A 152 0.22 -13.77 -6.37
CA LEU A 152 1.49 -13.31 -5.79
C LEU A 152 2.59 -14.36 -5.85
N LYS A 153 2.28 -15.65 -5.68
CA LYS A 153 3.25 -16.74 -5.86
C LYS A 153 3.78 -16.85 -7.29
N LEU A 154 2.95 -16.54 -8.29
CA LEU A 154 3.33 -16.58 -9.70
C LEU A 154 4.19 -15.36 -10.09
N VAL A 155 3.81 -14.18 -9.59
CA VAL A 155 4.47 -12.91 -9.98
C VAL A 155 5.65 -12.51 -9.09
N ASP A 156 5.72 -13.02 -7.85
CA ASP A 156 6.85 -12.86 -6.92
C ASP A 156 7.31 -14.23 -6.37
N PRO A 157 7.93 -15.07 -7.23
CA PRO A 157 8.32 -16.43 -6.86
C PRO A 157 9.42 -16.47 -5.80
N MET A 158 10.23 -15.41 -5.68
CA MET A 158 11.26 -15.31 -4.64
C MET A 158 10.64 -15.29 -3.24
N ARG A 159 9.42 -14.76 -3.10
CA ARG A 159 8.66 -14.72 -1.84
C ARG A 159 7.53 -15.76 -1.79
N ALA A 160 7.55 -16.79 -2.64
CA ALA A 160 6.48 -17.81 -2.69
C ALA A 160 6.17 -18.45 -1.32
N ASN A 161 7.20 -18.77 -0.51
CA ASN A 161 7.01 -19.32 0.83
C ASN A 161 6.38 -18.31 1.80
N TYR A 162 6.68 -17.03 1.65
CA TYR A 162 6.07 -15.96 2.44
C TYR A 162 4.59 -15.82 2.09
N TRP A 163 4.22 -15.89 0.81
CA TRP A 163 2.82 -15.84 0.37
C TRP A 163 2.01 -17.07 0.82
N GLU A 164 2.62 -18.26 0.82
CA GLU A 164 2.02 -19.47 1.43
C GLU A 164 1.75 -19.29 2.92
N TRP A 165 2.76 -18.86 3.69
CA TRP A 165 2.57 -18.57 5.11
C TRP A 165 1.47 -17.52 5.33
N ARG A 166 1.43 -16.48 4.48
CA ARG A 166 0.44 -15.41 4.57
C ARG A 166 -0.97 -15.91 4.32
N LYS A 167 -1.17 -16.83 3.38
CA LYS A 167 -2.44 -17.53 3.13
C LYS A 167 -2.99 -18.17 4.42
N THR A 168 -2.13 -18.80 5.21
CA THR A 168 -2.53 -19.48 6.47
C THR A 168 -2.82 -18.55 7.65
N THR A 169 -2.48 -17.26 7.53
CA THR A 169 -2.60 -16.27 8.62
C THR A 169 -3.84 -15.39 8.47
N ILE A 170 -4.52 -15.45 7.32
CA ILE A 170 -5.76 -14.72 7.08
C ILE A 170 -6.85 -15.44 7.87
N PRO A 171 -7.57 -14.75 8.78
CA PRO A 171 -8.65 -15.36 9.54
C PRO A 171 -9.73 -15.93 8.59
N ASP A 172 -10.23 -17.13 8.86
CA ASP A 172 -11.35 -17.71 8.12
C ASP A 172 -12.51 -16.71 8.10
N GLN A 173 -12.96 -16.32 6.91
CA GLN A 173 -14.16 -15.49 6.73
C GLN A 173 -15.40 -16.40 6.88
N HIS A 174 -15.64 -16.91 8.10
CA HIS A 174 -16.83 -17.68 8.46
C HIS A 174 -17.93 -16.82 9.07
#